data_AF-A0A382I983-F1
#
_entry.id   AF-A0A382I983-F1
#
_cell.length_a   1.000
_cell.length_b   1.000
_cell.length_c   1.000
_cell.angle_alpha   90.00
_cell.angle_beta   90.00
_cell.angle_gamma   90.00
#
_symmetry.space_group_name_H-M   'P 1'
#
loop_
_entity.id
_entity.type
_entity.pdbx_description
1 polymer ?
#
loop_
_entity_poly.entity_id
_entity_poly.type
_entity_poly.pdbx_seq_one_letter_code
_entity_poly.pdbx_strand_id
1 'polypeptide(L)'
;MKRRDFINGTLMAAGASMLPGCIYNSVSDKLNPLYYPPSLTGLRGSHPGSHTHAHERAWTKKSEWGPTTKLKESYDLVVVGGGISGLSAAYFYQQKHGKDKKVLILDNHDDFGGHAKRNEHKIDGKTLISYGGSQSIVEPKHG
;
A
#
# COMPACT_ATOMS: atom_id res chain seq x y z
N MET A 1 -31.23 -8.47 18.49
CA MET A 1 -30.43 -7.31 18.95
C MET A 1 -29.18 -7.22 18.05
N LYS A 2 -29.29 -6.69 16.83
CA LYS A 2 -28.97 -5.31 16.34
C LYS A 2 -27.48 -4.89 16.42
N ARG A 3 -26.78 -5.08 15.28
CA ARG A 3 -25.88 -4.13 14.56
C ARG A 3 -25.17 -3.02 15.36
N ARG A 4 -24.44 -3.36 16.40
CA ARG A 4 -23.48 -2.48 17.11
C ARG A 4 -22.38 -3.45 17.55
N ASP A 5 -21.25 -3.48 16.85
CA ASP A 5 -20.09 -2.64 17.22
C ASP A 5 -19.38 -2.01 16.01
N PHE A 6 -20.14 -1.22 15.24
CA PHE A 6 -19.58 -0.19 14.38
C PHE A 6 -19.32 1.07 15.22
N ILE A 7 -18.33 1.05 16.12
CA ILE A 7 -17.80 2.26 16.76
C ILE A 7 -16.31 2.00 17.04
N ASN A 8 -15.44 2.68 16.27
CA ASN A 8 -14.21 3.37 16.74
C ASN A 8 -13.20 3.68 15.62
N GLY A 9 -13.67 3.97 14.39
CA GLY A 9 -12.81 4.57 13.36
C GLY A 9 -12.65 6.10 13.49
N THR A 10 -13.60 6.78 14.14
CA THR A 10 -13.67 8.26 14.13
C THR A 10 -13.17 8.90 15.44
N LEU A 11 -13.02 8.13 16.53
CA LEU A 11 -12.60 8.70 17.82
C LEU A 11 -11.08 8.93 17.94
N MET A 12 -10.27 8.32 17.05
CA MET A 12 -8.82 8.54 17.05
C MET A 12 -8.40 9.93 16.52
N ALA A 13 -9.31 10.72 15.95
CA ALA A 13 -9.01 12.08 15.52
C ALA A 13 -9.13 13.13 16.64
N ALA A 14 -9.86 12.82 17.73
CA ALA A 14 -10.09 13.79 18.80
C ALA A 14 -9.10 13.68 19.98
N GLY A 15 -8.40 12.54 20.14
CA GLY A 15 -7.44 12.34 21.24
C GLY A 15 -6.01 12.81 20.95
N ALA A 16 -5.67 13.08 19.69
CA ALA A 16 -4.31 13.46 19.30
C ALA A 16 -3.99 14.95 19.53
N SER A 17 -4.98 15.77 19.91
CA SER A 17 -4.80 17.21 20.13
C SER A 17 -4.20 17.57 21.50
N MET A 18 -3.97 16.60 22.39
CA MET A 18 -3.50 16.87 23.77
C MET A 18 -2.09 16.33 24.08
N LEU A 19 -1.36 15.79 23.09
CA LEU A 19 0.05 15.40 23.25
C LEU A 19 0.95 16.32 22.44
N PRO A 20 1.68 17.25 23.07
CA PRO A 20 2.68 18.05 22.38
C PRO A 20 3.85 17.13 22.01
N GLY A 21 4.04 16.86 20.71
CA GLY A 21 5.26 16.21 20.20
C GLY A 21 5.08 15.11 19.15
N CYS A 22 3.86 14.68 18.82
CA CYS A 22 3.63 13.72 17.75
C CYS A 22 3.19 14.41 16.46
N ILE A 23 4.12 15.12 15.79
CA ILE A 23 3.92 15.47 14.39
C ILE A 23 4.05 14.16 13.59
N TYR A 24 2.93 13.55 13.26
CA TYR A 24 2.88 12.57 12.20
C TYR A 24 3.09 13.37 10.91
N ASN A 25 4.31 13.36 10.36
CA ASN A 25 4.52 13.75 8.96
C ASN A 25 3.79 12.71 8.12
N SER A 26 2.49 12.90 7.95
CA SER A 26 1.73 12.18 6.96
C SER A 26 2.43 12.41 5.63
N VAL A 27 2.67 11.33 4.88
CA VAL A 27 3.07 11.37 3.46
C VAL A 27 1.89 11.89 2.61
N SER A 28 1.08 12.80 3.16
CA SER A 28 -0.15 13.32 2.60
C SER A 28 0.03 14.67 1.93
N ASP A 29 1.09 15.43 2.22
CA ASP A 29 1.30 16.76 1.60
C ASP A 29 1.62 16.69 0.08
N LYS A 30 1.76 15.49 -0.49
CA LYS A 30 1.94 15.28 -1.93
C LYS A 30 0.97 14.28 -2.56
N LEU A 31 -0.04 13.83 -1.82
CA LEU A 31 -1.09 13.00 -2.42
C LEU A 31 -2.17 13.94 -2.95
N ASN A 32 -2.37 13.92 -4.27
CA ASN A 32 -3.49 14.60 -4.91
C ASN A 32 -4.77 14.25 -4.11
N PRO A 33 -5.62 15.21 -3.71
CA PRO A 33 -6.88 14.91 -3.03
C PRO A 33 -7.78 13.92 -3.78
N LEU A 34 -7.56 13.78 -5.10
CA LEU A 34 -8.22 12.80 -5.97
C LEU A 34 -7.51 11.44 -6.04
N TYR A 35 -6.40 11.24 -5.32
CA TYR A 35 -5.67 9.98 -5.26
C TYR A 35 -6.47 8.97 -4.43
N TYR A 36 -7.35 8.24 -5.11
CA TYR A 36 -8.12 7.15 -4.54
C TYR A 36 -8.02 5.89 -5.43
N PRO A 37 -6.85 5.21 -5.39
CA PRO A 37 -6.58 4.05 -6.23
C PRO A 37 -7.62 2.91 -6.19
N PRO A 38 -8.35 2.66 -5.08
CA PRO A 38 -9.40 1.64 -5.06
C PRO A 38 -10.52 1.84 -6.07
N SER A 39 -10.78 3.09 -6.49
CA SER A 39 -11.82 3.41 -7.49
C SER A 39 -11.37 3.24 -8.95
N LEU A 40 -10.08 2.96 -9.17
CA LEU A 40 -9.54 2.79 -10.52
C LEU A 40 -10.02 1.46 -11.12
N THR A 41 -10.39 1.52 -12.40
CA THR A 41 -10.90 0.38 -13.17
C THR A 41 -9.80 -0.21 -14.06
N GLY A 42 -10.06 -1.39 -14.64
CA GLY A 42 -9.10 -2.11 -15.49
C GLY A 42 -8.39 -3.28 -14.80
N LEU A 43 -7.47 -3.93 -15.50
CA LEU A 43 -6.64 -5.01 -14.93
C LEU A 43 -5.59 -4.39 -14.00
N ARG A 44 -5.79 -4.60 -12.70
CA ARG A 44 -4.95 -4.05 -11.63
C ARG A 44 -4.28 -5.19 -10.87
N GLY A 45 -3.08 -4.98 -10.34
CA GLY A 45 -2.29 -6.05 -9.71
C GLY A 45 -1.41 -6.79 -10.73
N SER A 46 -1.34 -8.11 -10.67
CA SER A 46 -0.63 -8.90 -11.67
C SER A 46 -1.36 -8.86 -13.01
N HIS A 47 -0.90 -8.00 -13.92
CA HIS A 47 -1.46 -7.82 -15.27
C HIS A 47 -0.37 -8.01 -16.34
N PRO A 48 -0.75 -8.20 -17.62
CA PRO A 48 0.22 -8.15 -18.72
C PRO A 48 1.03 -6.85 -18.65
N GLY A 49 2.35 -6.95 -18.57
CA GLY A 49 3.22 -5.79 -18.35
C GLY A 49 3.92 -5.78 -16.98
N SER A 50 3.25 -6.17 -15.89
CA SER A 50 3.82 -6.05 -14.53
C SER A 50 4.94 -7.06 -14.21
N HIS A 51 5.31 -7.90 -15.19
CA HIS A 51 6.34 -8.94 -15.05
C HIS A 51 7.43 -8.80 -16.13
N THR A 52 7.29 -7.83 -17.04
CA THR A 52 8.14 -7.68 -18.23
C THR A 52 9.61 -7.53 -17.85
N HIS A 53 9.92 -6.59 -16.97
CA HIS A 53 11.29 -6.31 -16.51
C HIS A 53 11.90 -7.51 -15.76
N ALA A 54 11.10 -8.19 -14.92
CA ALA A 54 11.55 -9.36 -14.19
C ALA A 54 11.86 -10.54 -15.14
N HIS A 55 10.98 -10.79 -16.10
CA HIS A 55 11.16 -11.81 -17.13
C HIS A 55 12.35 -11.50 -18.05
N GLU A 56 12.52 -10.25 -18.48
CA GLU A 56 13.70 -9.83 -19.26
C GLU A 56 14.99 -10.13 -18.48
N ARG A 57 15.06 -9.73 -17.20
CA ARG A 57 16.24 -10.04 -16.38
C ARG A 57 16.48 -11.56 -16.25
N ALA A 58 15.43 -12.34 -16.01
CA ALA A 58 15.54 -13.78 -15.78
C ALA A 58 15.90 -14.56 -17.06
N TRP A 59 15.26 -14.25 -18.19
CA TRP A 59 15.41 -15.02 -19.42
C TRP A 59 16.52 -14.50 -20.33
N THR A 60 16.72 -13.18 -20.39
CA THR A 60 17.71 -12.57 -21.30
C THR A 60 18.96 -12.10 -20.58
N LYS A 61 19.01 -12.21 -19.24
CA LYS A 61 20.11 -11.71 -18.39
C LYS A 61 20.36 -10.21 -18.56
N LYS A 62 19.35 -9.46 -18.99
CA LYS A 62 19.43 -8.01 -19.12
C LYS A 62 19.81 -7.37 -17.78
N SER A 63 20.92 -6.62 -17.77
CA SER A 63 21.42 -5.87 -16.61
C SER A 63 21.30 -4.36 -16.77
N GLU A 64 21.24 -3.87 -18.01
CA GLU A 64 21.20 -2.45 -18.33
C GLU A 64 19.77 -1.98 -18.61
N TRP A 65 19.36 -0.90 -17.94
CA TRP A 65 18.01 -0.31 -18.03
C TRP A 65 18.01 1.14 -18.53
N GLY A 66 19.10 1.55 -19.17
CA GLY A 66 19.34 2.92 -19.62
C GLY A 66 20.22 3.73 -18.67
N PRO A 67 20.48 5.00 -19.00
CA PRO A 67 21.32 5.86 -18.17
C PRO A 67 20.70 6.06 -16.78
N THR A 68 21.53 5.99 -15.75
CA THR A 68 21.10 6.25 -14.37
C THR A 68 21.54 7.64 -13.94
N THR A 69 20.70 8.31 -13.16
CA THR A 69 21.02 9.62 -12.57
C THR A 69 21.28 9.44 -11.09
N LYS A 70 22.42 9.91 -10.61
CA LYS A 70 22.72 9.93 -9.18
C LYS A 70 21.87 11.01 -8.51
N LEU A 71 20.85 10.57 -7.76
CA LEU A 71 20.04 11.45 -6.94
C LEU A 71 20.85 11.89 -5.71
N LYS A 72 20.60 13.12 -5.23
CA LYS A 72 21.19 13.65 -3.97
C LYS A 72 20.39 13.19 -2.74
N GLU A 73 19.75 12.03 -2.83
CA GLU A 73 18.91 11.47 -1.77
C GLU A 73 19.61 10.28 -1.12
N SER A 74 19.56 10.22 0.20
CA SER A 74 20.03 9.08 1.00
C SER A 74 18.87 8.50 1.78
N TYR A 75 18.83 7.18 1.91
CA TYR A 75 17.79 6.44 2.62
C TYR A 75 18.43 5.50 3.63
N ASP A 76 17.84 5.39 4.82
CA ASP A 76 18.31 4.50 5.89
C ASP A 76 17.89 3.03 5.63
N LEU A 77 16.80 2.84 4.87
CA LEU A 77 16.28 1.53 4.49
C LEU A 77 15.65 1.60 3.10
N VAL A 78 15.88 0.56 2.29
CA VAL A 78 15.15 0.31 1.04
C VAL A 78 14.36 -0.98 1.19
N VAL A 79 13.06 -0.92 0.91
CA VAL A 79 12.14 -2.05 0.93
C VAL A 79 11.62 -2.29 -0.49
N VAL A 80 11.78 -3.52 -0.98
CA VAL A 80 11.23 -3.94 -2.27
C VAL A 80 9.93 -4.72 -2.02
N GLY A 81 8.82 -4.17 -2.50
CA GLY A 81 7.46 -4.65 -2.29
C GLY A 81 6.70 -3.79 -1.28
N GLY A 82 5.66 -3.10 -1.74
CA GLY A 82 4.71 -2.30 -0.96
C GLY A 82 3.51 -3.11 -0.44
N GLY A 83 3.64 -4.43 -0.33
CA GLY A 83 2.64 -5.29 0.33
C GLY A 83 2.66 -5.19 1.86
N ILE A 84 1.78 -5.94 2.52
CA ILE A 84 1.65 -5.93 3.99
C ILE A 84 2.99 -6.17 4.70
N SER A 85 3.81 -7.11 4.22
CA SER A 85 5.11 -7.43 4.82
C SER A 85 6.11 -6.29 4.67
N GLY A 86 6.16 -5.64 3.51
CA GLY A 86 7.09 -4.53 3.25
C GLY A 86 6.70 -3.26 4.01
N LEU A 87 5.41 -2.93 4.03
CA LEU A 87 4.89 -1.83 4.85
C LEU A 87 5.13 -2.09 6.34
N SER A 88 4.95 -3.33 6.79
CA SER A 88 5.27 -3.73 8.18
C SER A 88 6.76 -3.58 8.48
N ALA A 89 7.64 -4.00 7.58
CA ALA A 89 9.09 -3.85 7.74
C ALA A 89 9.49 -2.38 7.88
N ALA A 90 8.97 -1.50 7.01
CA ALA A 90 9.20 -0.06 7.09
C ALA A 90 8.71 0.53 8.42
N TYR A 91 7.50 0.14 8.84
CA TYR A 91 6.90 0.59 10.09
C TYR A 91 7.71 0.16 11.32
N PHE A 92 8.07 -1.12 11.43
CA PHE A 92 8.84 -1.62 12.56
C PHE A 92 10.27 -1.10 12.57
N TYR A 93 10.86 -0.84 11.39
CA TYR A 93 12.17 -0.20 11.31
C TYR A 93 12.13 1.21 11.91
N GLN A 94 11.15 2.04 11.54
CA GLN A 94 11.00 3.37 12.11
C GLN A 94 10.65 3.34 13.61
N GLN A 95 9.84 2.38 14.06
CA GLN A 95 9.58 2.21 15.49
C GLN A 95 10.87 1.91 16.28
N LYS A 96 11.76 1.09 15.73
CA LYS A 96 13.00 0.69 16.40
C LYS A 96 14.11 1.72 16.30
N HIS A 97 14.21 2.43 15.18
CA HIS A 97 15.37 3.27 14.84
C HIS A 97 15.07 4.78 14.82
N GLY A 98 13.80 5.18 14.97
CA GLY A 98 13.36 6.57 14.97
C GLY A 98 12.47 6.91 13.78
N LYS A 99 11.50 7.80 14.00
CA LYS A 99 10.58 8.30 12.95
C LYS A 99 11.28 9.23 11.96
N ASP A 100 12.47 9.73 12.28
CA ASP A 100 13.34 10.53 11.41
C ASP A 100 13.99 9.70 10.29
N LYS A 101 13.95 8.37 10.37
CA LYS A 101 14.54 7.48 9.36
C LYS A 101 13.79 7.54 8.04
N LYS A 102 14.54 7.77 6.95
CA LYS A 102 14.03 7.86 5.59
C LYS A 102 14.00 6.45 4.97
N VAL A 103 12.80 5.92 4.75
CA VAL A 103 12.58 4.61 4.12
C VAL A 103 12.10 4.79 2.69
N LEU A 104 12.74 4.14 1.73
CA LEU A 104 12.28 4.04 0.34
C LEU A 104 11.55 2.72 0.14
N ILE A 105 10.30 2.77 -0.31
CA ILE A 105 9.51 1.59 -0.67
C ILE A 105 9.32 1.58 -2.18
N LEU A 106 9.72 0.49 -2.83
CA LEU A 106 9.58 0.30 -4.27
C LEU A 106 8.55 -0.80 -4.53
N ASP A 107 7.49 -0.49 -5.25
CA ASP A 107 6.53 -1.48 -5.78
C ASP A 107 6.39 -1.29 -7.29
N ASN A 108 6.21 -2.41 -7.99
CA ASN A 108 5.94 -2.43 -9.42
C ASN A 108 4.46 -2.16 -9.72
N HIS A 109 3.59 -2.31 -8.72
CA HIS A 109 2.18 -2.00 -8.85
C HIS A 109 1.89 -0.51 -8.67
N ASP A 110 0.74 -0.13 -9.22
CA ASP A 110 0.16 1.20 -9.20
C ASP A 110 -0.40 1.64 -7.84
N ASP A 111 -0.39 0.77 -6.84
CA ASP A 111 -0.88 1.03 -5.50
C ASP A 111 -0.24 0.06 -4.50
N PHE A 112 -0.20 0.46 -3.23
CA PHE A 112 0.32 -0.36 -2.14
C PHE A 112 -0.71 -1.39 -1.65
N GLY A 113 -0.28 -2.29 -0.77
CA GLY A 113 -1.11 -3.31 -0.12
C GLY A 113 -1.00 -4.70 -0.74
N GLY A 114 -0.41 -4.84 -1.94
CA GLY A 114 -0.24 -6.13 -2.61
C GLY A 114 -1.57 -6.87 -2.76
N HIS A 115 -1.61 -8.15 -2.40
CA HIS A 115 -2.84 -8.97 -2.45
C HIS A 115 -3.98 -8.44 -1.57
N ALA A 116 -3.68 -7.63 -0.55
CA ALA A 116 -4.67 -7.03 0.34
C ALA A 116 -5.27 -5.73 -0.20
N LYS A 117 -4.97 -5.34 -1.45
CA LYS A 117 -5.55 -4.16 -2.10
C LYS A 117 -7.07 -4.27 -2.19
N ARG A 118 -7.77 -3.16 -1.96
CA ARG A 118 -9.21 -3.02 -2.17
C ARG A 118 -9.50 -2.60 -3.61
N ASN A 119 -10.39 -3.31 -4.27
CA ASN A 119 -10.92 -2.98 -5.58
C ASN A 119 -12.40 -2.58 -5.44
N GLU A 120 -12.81 -1.50 -6.11
CA GLU A 120 -14.20 -1.04 -6.10
C GLU A 120 -14.78 -1.01 -7.50
N HIS A 121 -16.00 -1.52 -7.63
CA HIS A 121 -16.76 -1.50 -8.88
C HIS A 121 -18.11 -0.83 -8.65
N LYS A 122 -18.48 0.12 -9.51
CA LYS A 122 -19.84 0.68 -9.52
C LYS A 122 -20.68 -0.06 -10.55
N ILE A 123 -21.69 -0.80 -10.08
CA ILE A 123 -22.63 -1.55 -10.91
C ILE A 123 -24.04 -1.12 -10.52
N ASP A 124 -24.83 -0.61 -11.47
CA ASP A 124 -26.22 -0.17 -11.26
C ASP A 124 -26.40 0.78 -10.05
N GLY A 125 -25.48 1.73 -9.89
CA GLY A 125 -25.48 2.69 -8.79
C GLY A 125 -25.04 2.13 -7.43
N LYS A 126 -24.63 0.85 -7.36
CA LYS A 126 -24.11 0.21 -6.14
C LYS A 126 -22.60 0.07 -6.21
N THR A 127 -21.90 0.40 -5.13
CA THR A 127 -20.46 0.12 -4.97
C THR A 127 -20.29 -1.31 -4.46
N LEU A 128 -19.67 -2.16 -5.27
CA LEU A 128 -19.22 -3.49 -4.90
C LEU A 128 -17.74 -3.44 -4.55
N ILE A 129 -17.36 -4.12 -3.48
CA ILE A 129 -15.99 -4.16 -2.97
C ILE A 129 -15.45 -5.58 -3.16
N SER A 130 -14.27 -5.69 -3.75
CA SER A 130 -13.52 -6.93 -3.89
C SER A 130 -12.07 -6.73 -3.45
N TYR A 131 -11.31 -7.82 -3.35
CA TYR A 131 -9.90 -7.82 -2.97
C TYR A 131 -8.99 -8.09 -4.17
N GLY A 132 -7.74 -7.62 -4.10
CA GLY A 132 -6.72 -7.76 -5.14
C GLY A 132 -6.06 -9.14 -5.25
N GLY A 133 -6.55 -10.13 -4.50
CA GLY A 133 -6.07 -11.53 -4.54
C GLY A 133 -6.02 -12.21 -3.17
N SER A 134 -6.17 -11.47 -2.07
CA SER A 134 -6.25 -12.06 -0.73
C SER A 134 -7.57 -12.82 -0.57
N GLN A 135 -7.52 -14.15 -0.59
CA GLN A 135 -8.67 -14.99 -0.28
C GLN A 135 -9.25 -14.60 1.09
N SER A 136 -10.57 -14.47 1.17
CA SER A 136 -11.26 -14.41 2.46
C SER A 136 -11.09 -15.76 3.15
N ILE A 137 -10.61 -15.77 4.40
CA ILE A 137 -10.83 -16.90 5.29
C ILE A 137 -12.34 -16.96 5.52
N VAL A 138 -13.03 -17.80 4.75
CA VAL A 138 -14.44 -18.07 4.96
C VAL A 138 -14.49 -19.10 6.08
N GLU A 139 -15.08 -18.75 7.22
CA GLU A 139 -15.41 -19.76 8.23
C GLU A 139 -16.28 -20.84 7.57
N PRO A 140 -15.97 -22.13 7.77
CA PRO A 140 -16.84 -23.18 7.28
C PRO A 140 -18.22 -22.98 7.91
N LYS A 141 -19.25 -22.96 7.06
CA LYS A 141 -20.63 -23.01 7.55
C LYS A 141 -20.81 -24.33 8.25
N HIS A 142 -21.13 -24.28 9.54
CA HIS A 142 -21.60 -25.45 10.27
C HIS A 142 -22.91 -25.90 9.58
N GLY A 143 -22.89 -27.11 9.02
CA GLY A 143 -24.07 -27.77 8.46
C GLY A 143 -25.00 -28.27 9.55
#